data_AF-A0A8J9V7N1-F1
#
_entry.id   AF-A0A8J9V7N1-F1
#
_cell.length_a   1.000
_cell.length_b   1.000
_cell.length_c   1.000
_cell.angle_alpha   90.00
_cell.angle_beta   90.00
_cell.angle_gamma   90.00
#
_symmetry.space_group_name_H-M   'P 1'
#
loop_
_entity.id
_entity.type
_entity.pdbx_description
1 polymer ?
#
loop_
_entity_poly.entity_id
_entity_poly.type
_entity_poly.pdbx_seq_one_letter_code
_entity_poly.pdbx_strand_id
1 'polypeptide(L)'
;MGIRLILLLGLLIGVLYCLHILAQDYQAISAPKLLRFLFKRDINSTGSKPTVRWKKILKYDPIQCARYLYCDLGARLPDNELRRGFIYMLTLGVKEEDKIAQEVFKTAYYEGKLYRSEYCAKTYWMCPFKASMLLDLVRYLLQKSDHENA
;
A
#
# COMPACT_ATOMS: atom_id res chain seq x y z
N MET A 1 26.18 -18.08 9.21
CA MET A 1 24.79 -18.20 8.71
C MET A 1 23.79 -17.32 9.46
N GLY A 2 24.03 -16.93 10.72
CA GLY A 2 23.10 -16.10 11.52
C GLY A 2 22.84 -14.67 10.99
N ILE A 3 23.86 -13.98 10.46
CA ILE A 3 23.70 -12.59 9.96
C ILE A 3 22.72 -12.54 8.77
N ARG A 4 22.79 -13.50 7.85
CA ARG A 4 21.84 -13.59 6.73
C ARG A 4 20.40 -13.79 7.22
N LEU A 5 20.21 -14.60 8.26
CA LEU A 5 18.91 -14.84 8.88
C LEU A 5 18.35 -13.59 9.57
N ILE A 6 19.21 -12.85 10.30
CA ILE A 6 18.83 -11.59 10.96
C ILE A 6 18.46 -10.52 9.92
N LEU A 7 19.22 -10.41 8.82
CA LEU A 7 18.91 -9.49 7.73
C LEU A 7 17.58 -9.82 7.05
N LEU A 8 17.34 -11.10 6.75
CA LEU A 8 16.07 -11.55 6.16
C LEU A 8 14.88 -11.30 7.09
N LEU A 9 15.05 -11.51 8.40
CA LEU A 9 14.03 -11.24 9.40
C LEU A 9 13.72 -9.74 9.50
N GLY A 10 14.74 -8.89 9.56
CA GLY A 10 14.56 -7.44 9.57
C GLY A 10 13.87 -6.92 8.31
N LEU A 11 14.23 -7.47 7.14
CA LEU A 11 13.60 -7.14 5.86
C LEU A 11 12.12 -7.56 5.86
N LEU A 12 11.81 -8.76 6.34
CA LEU A 12 10.43 -9.26 6.45
C LEU A 12 9.58 -8.34 7.35
N ILE A 13 10.11 -7.97 8.52
CA ILE A 13 9.42 -7.07 9.46
C ILE A 13 9.21 -5.69 8.82
N GLY A 14 10.21 -5.15 8.12
CA GLY A 14 10.10 -3.88 7.41
C GLY A 14 9.01 -3.88 6.35
N VAL A 15 8.94 -4.92 5.52
CA VAL A 15 7.86 -5.06 4.52
C VAL A 15 6.51 -5.19 5.19
N LEU A 16 6.37 -6.02 6.22
CA LEU A 16 5.13 -6.17 6.95
C LEU A 16 4.65 -4.83 7.53
N TYR A 17 5.55 -4.02 8.07
CA TYR A 17 5.22 -2.69 8.58
C TYR A 17 4.72 -1.73 7.48
N CYS A 18 5.33 -1.77 6.29
CA CYS A 18 4.86 -1.00 5.14
C CYS A 18 3.47 -1.39 4.71
N LEU A 19 3.25 -2.70 4.53
CA LEU A 19 1.95 -3.24 4.13
C LEU A 19 0.89 -2.98 5.18
N HIS A 20 1.26 -2.96 6.46
CA HIS A 20 0.35 -2.63 7.56
C HIS A 20 -0.11 -1.17 7.51
N ILE A 21 0.81 -0.22 7.27
CA ILE A 21 0.42 1.20 7.06
C ILE A 21 -0.48 1.33 5.83
N LEU A 22 -0.16 0.61 4.75
CA LEU A 22 -0.94 0.60 3.52
C LEU A 22 -2.36 0.09 3.75
N ALA A 23 -2.49 -1.00 4.50
CA ALA A 23 -3.77 -1.62 4.88
C ALA A 23 -4.58 -0.69 5.79
N GLN A 24 -3.95 -0.05 6.78
CA GLN A 24 -4.60 0.90 7.68
C GLN A 24 -5.18 2.10 6.90
N ASP A 25 -4.40 2.67 5.98
CA ASP A 25 -4.86 3.80 5.16
C ASP A 25 -5.99 3.33 4.21
N TYR A 26 -5.93 2.12 3.66
CA TYR A 26 -7.02 1.56 2.85
C TYR A 26 -8.32 1.41 3.64
N GLN A 27 -8.29 0.89 4.88
CA GLN A 27 -9.49 0.74 5.72
C GLN A 27 -10.13 2.08 6.08
N ALA A 28 -9.32 3.10 6.36
CA ALA A 28 -9.82 4.46 6.57
C ALA A 28 -10.60 5.01 5.36
N ILE A 29 -10.33 4.49 4.15
CA ILE A 29 -10.98 4.87 2.90
C ILE A 29 -12.15 3.93 2.56
N SER A 30 -12.01 2.63 2.82
CA SER A 30 -12.95 1.59 2.40
C SER A 30 -14.09 1.32 3.40
N ALA A 31 -14.05 1.92 4.61
CA ALA A 31 -15.09 1.71 5.61
C ALA A 31 -16.50 2.01 5.04
N PRO A 32 -17.47 1.08 5.13
CA PRO A 32 -18.84 1.32 4.73
C PRO A 32 -19.39 2.51 5.53
N LYS A 33 -20.27 3.32 4.92
CA LYS A 33 -20.80 4.57 5.51
C LYS A 33 -21.30 4.43 6.95
N LEU A 34 -21.75 3.23 7.35
CA LEU A 34 -22.17 2.89 8.71
C LEU A 34 -21.00 2.79 9.71
N LEU A 35 -19.88 2.16 9.33
CA LEU A 35 -18.68 2.02 10.16
C LEU A 35 -17.85 3.29 10.25
N ARG A 36 -17.98 4.21 9.28
CA ARG A 36 -17.40 5.56 9.37
C ARG A 36 -17.93 6.36 10.58
N PHE A 37 -19.10 5.99 11.10
CA PHE A 37 -19.67 6.58 12.32
C PHE A 37 -19.17 5.89 13.60
N LEU A 38 -18.78 4.62 13.54
CA LEU A 38 -18.31 3.82 14.68
C LEU A 38 -16.79 3.92 14.90
N PHE A 39 -15.99 4.07 13.84
CA PHE A 39 -14.56 4.42 13.91
C PHE A 39 -14.29 5.93 14.15
N LYS A 40 -15.31 6.65 14.63
CA LYS A 40 -15.24 8.07 15.02
C LYS A 40 -14.60 8.28 16.41
N ARG A 41 -14.11 7.21 17.05
CA ARG A 41 -13.38 7.22 18.33
C ARG A 41 -11.89 6.99 18.02
N ASP A 42 -11.21 7.87 17.29
CA ASP A 42 -10.29 8.85 17.92
C ASP A 42 -9.79 9.88 16.88
N ILE A 43 -10.70 10.59 16.20
CA ILE A 43 -10.31 11.70 15.32
C ILE A 43 -11.18 12.92 15.64
N ASN A 44 -10.67 13.79 16.51
CA ASN A 44 -11.11 15.16 16.69
C ASN A 44 -10.78 16.02 15.44
N SER A 45 -11.21 15.60 14.25
CA SER A 45 -11.11 16.38 13.02
C SER A 45 -12.42 16.31 12.26
N THR A 46 -13.16 17.41 12.38
CA THR A 46 -14.18 17.91 11.46
C THR A 46 -13.87 17.59 9.98
N GLY A 47 -14.79 16.90 9.30
CA GLY A 47 -15.02 17.01 7.85
C GLY A 47 -13.87 16.74 6.86
N SER A 48 -12.75 16.15 7.27
CA SER A 48 -11.60 15.97 6.37
C SER A 48 -11.85 14.84 5.35
N LYS A 49 -11.63 15.15 4.06
CA LYS A 49 -11.64 14.15 2.98
C LYS A 49 -10.59 13.07 3.30
N PRO A 50 -10.85 11.80 3.00
CA PRO A 50 -9.86 10.75 3.23
C PRO A 50 -8.59 11.03 2.41
N THR A 51 -7.42 10.99 3.05
CA THR A 51 -6.11 11.22 2.44
C THR A 51 -5.15 10.09 2.77
N VAL A 52 -4.31 9.71 1.81
CA VAL A 52 -3.27 8.68 1.99
C VAL A 52 -1.95 9.32 2.38
N ARG A 53 -1.24 8.74 3.34
CA ARG A 53 0.05 9.27 3.84
C ARG A 53 1.22 8.80 2.97
N TRP A 54 1.23 9.20 1.69
CA TRP A 54 2.20 8.74 0.68
C TRP A 54 3.66 8.93 1.09
N LYS A 55 4.01 10.06 1.69
CA LYS A 55 5.36 10.37 2.17
C LYS A 55 5.79 9.37 3.24
N LYS A 56 4.88 8.97 4.11
CA LYS A 56 5.14 7.95 5.13
C LYS A 56 5.38 6.59 4.47
N ILE A 57 4.51 6.18 3.55
CA ILE A 57 4.64 4.91 2.82
C ILE A 57 6.00 4.86 2.09
N LEU A 58 6.34 5.92 1.35
CA LEU A 58 7.61 6.01 0.62
C LEU A 58 8.83 5.97 1.55
N LYS A 59 8.77 6.67 2.69
CA LYS A 59 9.83 6.66 3.70
C LYS A 59 10.11 5.25 4.24
N TYR A 60 9.07 4.45 4.40
CA TYR A 60 9.20 3.08 4.90
C TYR A 60 9.44 2.06 3.79
N ASP A 61 9.47 2.43 2.51
CA ASP A 61 9.69 1.56 1.36
C ASP A 61 11.14 1.61 0.79
N PRO A 62 12.21 1.40 1.59
CA PRO A 62 13.59 1.48 1.09
C PRO A 62 13.90 0.35 0.10
N ILE A 63 13.26 -0.81 0.27
CA ILE A 63 13.42 -1.97 -0.62
C ILE A 63 12.40 -2.01 -1.77
N GLN A 64 11.67 -0.91 -1.99
CA GLN A 64 10.83 -0.69 -3.18
C GLN A 64 9.62 -1.62 -3.35
N CYS A 65 9.25 -2.44 -2.36
CA CYS A 65 8.13 -3.36 -2.48
C CYS A 65 6.77 -2.66 -2.63
N ALA A 66 6.55 -1.51 -1.98
CA ALA A 66 5.31 -0.77 -2.16
C ALA A 66 5.22 -0.18 -3.58
N ARG A 67 6.32 0.38 -4.10
CA ARG A 67 6.39 0.87 -5.49
C ARG A 67 6.24 -0.26 -6.50
N TYR A 68 6.89 -1.40 -6.26
CA TYR A 68 6.75 -2.61 -7.05
C TYR A 68 5.29 -3.08 -7.13
N LEU A 69 4.58 -3.09 -6.00
CA LEU A 69 3.16 -3.44 -5.95
C LEU A 69 2.32 -2.50 -6.84
N TYR A 70 2.54 -1.18 -6.76
CA TYR A 70 1.82 -0.22 -7.59
C TYR A 70 2.14 -0.36 -9.09
N CYS A 71 3.37 -0.71 -9.43
CA CYS A 71 3.70 -1.05 -10.82
C CYS A 71 2.98 -2.31 -11.29
N ASP A 72 2.96 -3.39 -10.48
CA ASP A 72 2.21 -4.61 -10.84
C ASP A 72 0.69 -4.35 -10.94
N LEU A 73 0.14 -3.45 -10.10
CA LEU A 73 -1.25 -3.00 -10.21
C LEU A 73 -1.55 -2.34 -11.56
N GLY A 74 -0.61 -1.58 -12.12
CA GLY A 74 -0.76 -0.98 -13.45
C GLY A 74 -0.57 -1.98 -14.59
N ALA A 75 0.30 -2.97 -14.40
CA ALA A 75 0.59 -4.01 -15.38
C ALA A 75 -0.52 -5.05 -15.57
N ARG A 76 -1.50 -5.09 -14.68
CA ARG A 76 -2.60 -6.07 -14.69
C ARG A 76 -3.96 -5.39 -14.71
N LEU A 77 -4.94 -6.05 -15.31
CA LEU A 77 -6.32 -5.60 -15.19
C LEU A 77 -6.81 -5.80 -13.74
N PRO A 78 -7.61 -4.86 -13.18
CA PRO A 78 -8.12 -4.99 -11.82
C PRO A 78 -9.18 -6.09 -11.73
N ASP A 79 -8.76 -7.25 -11.21
CA ASP A 79 -9.53 -8.49 -11.10
C ASP A 79 -10.35 -8.61 -9.81
N ASN A 80 -10.06 -7.79 -8.79
CA ASN A 80 -10.75 -7.82 -7.49
C ASN A 80 -10.88 -6.42 -6.87
N GLU A 81 -11.77 -6.31 -5.86
CA GLU A 81 -12.05 -5.05 -5.17
C GLU A 81 -10.83 -4.46 -4.48
N LEU A 82 -9.95 -5.30 -3.93
CA LEU A 82 -8.72 -4.86 -3.27
C LEU A 82 -7.81 -4.11 -4.25
N ARG A 83 -7.58 -4.67 -5.46
CA ARG A 83 -6.80 -3.99 -6.51
C ARG A 83 -7.47 -2.69 -6.95
N ARG A 84 -8.79 -2.70 -7.18
CA ARG A 84 -9.54 -1.47 -7.52
C ARG A 84 -9.40 -0.40 -6.44
N GLY A 85 -9.42 -0.83 -5.19
CA GLY A 85 -9.21 -0.01 -4.00
C GLY A 85 -7.86 0.70 -3.99
N PHE A 86 -6.76 -0.04 -4.19
CA PHE A 86 -5.43 0.55 -4.27
C PHE A 86 -5.27 1.50 -5.47
N ILE A 87 -5.86 1.16 -6.61
CA ILE A 87 -5.87 2.07 -7.78
C ILE A 87 -6.65 3.35 -7.44
N TYR A 88 -7.79 3.23 -6.77
CA TYR A 88 -8.59 4.38 -6.32
C TYR A 88 -7.83 5.29 -5.35
N MET A 89 -6.98 4.74 -4.47
CA MET A 89 -6.14 5.53 -3.57
C MET A 89 -5.28 6.56 -4.34
N LEU A 90 -4.77 6.23 -5.53
CA LEU A 90 -4.00 7.16 -6.38
C LEU A 90 -4.79 8.38 -6.87
N THR A 91 -6.13 8.32 -6.81
CA THR A 91 -7.04 9.36 -7.30
C THR A 91 -7.54 10.29 -6.18
N LEU A 92 -7.27 9.94 -4.91
CA LEU A 92 -7.71 10.73 -3.76
C LEU A 92 -6.99 12.08 -3.70
N GLY A 93 -7.66 13.06 -3.07
CA GLY A 93 -7.06 14.34 -2.74
C GLY A 93 -5.86 14.16 -1.81
N VAL A 94 -4.80 14.92 -2.04
CA VAL A 94 -3.50 14.74 -1.37
C VAL A 94 -3.07 16.01 -0.68
N LYS A 95 -2.48 15.87 0.51
CA LYS A 95 -1.88 16.97 1.26
C LYS A 95 -0.61 17.43 0.59
N GLU A 96 -0.21 18.69 0.81
CA GLU A 96 0.97 19.26 0.16
C GLU A 96 2.23 18.41 0.41
N GLU A 97 2.42 17.93 1.65
CA GLU A 97 3.57 17.11 2.00
C GLU A 97 3.65 15.76 1.27
N ASP A 98 2.54 15.27 0.76
CA ASP A 98 2.40 13.94 0.17
C ASP A 98 2.41 13.97 -1.37
N LYS A 99 2.33 15.14 -2.01
CA LYS A 99 2.22 15.28 -3.49
C LYS A 99 3.37 14.59 -4.23
N ILE A 100 4.61 14.89 -3.84
CA ILE A 100 5.80 14.32 -4.48
C ILE A 100 5.81 12.80 -4.30
N ALA A 101 5.49 12.33 -3.10
CA ALA A 101 5.47 10.89 -2.83
C ALA A 101 4.36 10.18 -3.61
N GLN A 102 3.17 10.78 -3.73
CA GLN A 102 2.10 10.24 -4.55
C GLN A 102 2.52 10.12 -6.02
N GLU A 103 3.23 11.13 -6.54
CA GLU A 103 3.68 11.11 -7.93
C GLU A 103 4.62 9.93 -8.19
N VAL A 104 5.49 9.58 -7.25
CA VAL A 104 6.33 8.36 -7.35
C VAL A 104 5.47 7.10 -7.54
N PHE A 105 4.36 6.96 -6.80
CA PHE A 105 3.47 5.81 -6.93
C PHE A 105 2.60 5.85 -8.20
N LYS A 106 2.19 7.04 -8.64
CA LYS A 106 1.49 7.22 -9.93
C LYS A 106 2.40 6.84 -11.10
N THR A 107 3.64 7.31 -11.09
CA THR A 107 4.65 6.93 -12.10
C THR A 107 4.85 5.43 -12.13
N ALA A 108 5.05 4.78 -10.98
CA ALA A 108 5.16 3.33 -10.89
C ALA A 108 3.97 2.62 -11.56
N TYR A 109 2.75 3.04 -11.23
CA TYR A 109 1.52 2.51 -11.82
C TYR A 109 1.45 2.72 -13.34
N TYR A 110 1.74 3.93 -13.83
CA TYR A 110 1.69 4.22 -15.25
C TYR A 110 2.77 3.47 -16.05
N GLU A 111 3.97 3.35 -15.51
CA GLU A 111 5.04 2.54 -16.12
C GLU A 111 4.64 1.07 -16.21
N GLY A 112 4.02 0.51 -15.18
CA GLY A 112 3.47 -0.84 -15.22
C GLY A 112 2.42 -1.00 -16.31
N LYS A 113 1.54 -0.02 -16.48
CA LYS A 113 0.52 0.01 -17.53
C LYS A 113 1.13 0.05 -18.94
N LEU A 114 2.25 0.76 -19.12
CA LEU A 114 2.94 0.91 -20.40
C LEU A 114 3.80 -0.31 -20.75
N TYR A 115 4.59 -0.82 -19.80
CA TYR A 115 5.66 -1.79 -20.06
C TYR A 115 5.37 -3.21 -19.54
N ARG A 116 4.20 -3.45 -18.92
CA ARG A 116 3.74 -4.76 -18.39
C ARG A 116 4.61 -5.29 -17.23
N SER A 117 4.29 -6.50 -16.73
CA SER A 117 4.73 -6.99 -15.42
C SER A 117 6.23 -7.28 -15.31
N GLU A 118 6.89 -7.73 -16.38
CA GLU A 118 8.34 -8.01 -16.37
C GLU A 118 9.18 -6.74 -16.14
N TYR A 119 8.71 -5.60 -16.63
CA TYR A 119 9.36 -4.31 -16.40
C TYR A 119 9.41 -3.99 -14.91
N CYS A 120 8.29 -4.16 -14.19
CA CYS A 120 8.19 -3.84 -12.77
C CYS A 120 9.23 -4.60 -11.92
N ALA A 121 9.45 -5.89 -12.21
CA ALA A 121 10.43 -6.69 -11.48
C ALA A 121 11.87 -6.24 -11.75
N LYS A 122 12.17 -5.77 -12.96
CA LYS A 122 13.49 -5.21 -13.32
C LYS A 122 13.71 -3.84 -12.69
N THR A 123 12.70 -2.98 -12.72
CA THR A 123 12.77 -1.61 -12.18
C THR A 123 12.87 -1.60 -10.65
N TYR A 124 12.11 -2.47 -9.99
CA TYR A 124 12.06 -2.56 -8.53
C TYR A 124 12.74 -3.82 -7.99
N TRP A 125 13.95 -4.09 -8.49
CA TRP A 125 14.74 -5.28 -8.20
C TRP A 125 15.12 -5.44 -6.72
N MET A 126 15.06 -4.37 -5.92
CA MET A 126 15.33 -4.46 -4.47
C MET A 126 14.23 -5.18 -3.69
N CYS A 127 13.03 -5.33 -4.27
CA CYS A 127 11.96 -6.06 -3.62
C CYS A 127 12.14 -7.57 -3.84
N PRO A 128 12.37 -8.37 -2.79
CA PRO A 128 12.61 -9.81 -2.95
C PRO A 128 11.32 -10.64 -3.06
N PHE A 129 10.16 -9.99 -3.03
CA PHE A 129 8.85 -10.64 -2.99
C PHE A 129 8.13 -10.52 -4.32
N LYS A 130 7.31 -11.53 -4.66
CA LYS A 130 6.39 -11.46 -5.80
C LYS A 130 5.21 -10.54 -5.47
N ALA A 131 4.69 -9.83 -6.48
CA ALA A 131 3.55 -8.93 -6.29
C ALA A 131 2.30 -9.62 -5.75
N SER A 132 2.04 -10.88 -6.15
CA SER A 132 0.94 -11.67 -5.61
C SER A 132 1.07 -11.88 -4.09
N MET A 133 2.28 -12.23 -3.62
CA MET A 133 2.55 -12.41 -2.20
C MET A 133 2.37 -11.11 -1.41
N LEU A 134 2.80 -9.97 -1.95
CA LEU A 134 2.55 -8.67 -1.32
C LEU A 134 1.05 -8.37 -1.20
N LEU A 135 0.28 -8.66 -2.26
CA LEU A 135 -1.17 -8.45 -2.25
C LEU A 135 -1.88 -9.39 -1.24
N ASP A 136 -1.43 -10.64 -1.13
CA ASP A 136 -1.95 -11.60 -0.16
C ASP A 136 -1.63 -11.20 1.28
N LEU A 137 -0.42 -10.68 1.54
CA LEU A 137 -0.06 -10.12 2.84
C LEU A 137 -0.93 -8.93 3.21
N VAL A 138 -1.20 -8.03 2.26
CA VAL A 138 -2.13 -6.92 2.48
C VAL A 138 -3.53 -7.42 2.81
N ARG A 139 -4.05 -8.39 2.05
CA ARG A 139 -5.36 -9.00 2.32
C ARG A 139 -5.42 -9.59 3.72
N TYR A 140 -4.38 -10.32 4.14
CA TYR A 140 -4.29 -10.88 5.48
C TYR A 140 -4.30 -9.80 6.57
N LEU A 141 -3.55 -8.71 6.38
CA LEU A 141 -3.49 -7.61 7.33
C LEU A 141 -4.84 -6.90 7.48
N LEU A 142 -5.59 -6.77 6.39
CA LEU A 142 -6.95 -6.21 6.40
C LEU A 142 -7.95 -7.10 7.13
N GLN A 143 -7.92 -8.41 6.87
CA GLN A 143 -8.79 -9.37 7.58
C GLN A 143 -8.50 -9.41 9.08
N LYS A 144 -7.22 -9.33 9.46
CA LYS A 144 -6.84 -9.34 10.88
C LYS A 144 -7.36 -8.10 11.63
N SER A 145 -7.28 -6.91 11.04
CA SER A 145 -7.77 -5.70 11.70
C SER A 145 -9.29 -5.65 11.81
N ASP A 146 -10.04 -6.37 10.96
CA ASP A 146 -11.50 -6.50 11.14
C ASP A 146 -11.85 -7.36 12.38
N HIS A 147 -11.04 -8.36 12.72
CA HIS A 147 -11.23 -9.23 13.90
C HIS A 147 -10.82 -8.57 15.22
N GLU A 148 -9.86 -7.64 15.23
CA GLU A 148 -9.45 -6.92 16.45
C GLU A 148 -10.43 -5.78 16.82
N ASN A 149 -11.32 -5.39 15.90
CA ASN A 149 -12.31 -4.33 16.08
C ASN A 149 -13.76 -4.83 16.23
N ALA A 150 -13.97 -6.15 16.31
CA ALA A 150 -15.25 -6.81 16.55
C ALA A 150 -15.36 -7.29 18.00
#